data_AF-A0A2H6NJY6-F1
#
_entry.id   AF-A0A2H6NJY6-F1
#
_cell.length_a   1.000
_cell.length_b   1.000
_cell.length_c   1.000
_cell.angle_alpha   90.00
_cell.angle_beta   90.00
_cell.angle_gamma   90.00
#
_symmetry.space_group_name_H-M   'P 1'
#
loop_
_entity.id
_entity.type
_entity.pdbx_description
1 polymer ?
#
loop_
_entity_poly.entity_id
_entity_poly.type
_entity_poly.pdbx_seq_one_letter_code
_entity_poly.pdbx_strand_id
1 'polypeptide(L)'
;KTSPVKNLMPCFLHIWSTFRRTSWEQHVRQTTSKRVKNSSGFCSMFSGSAFTSTMVKKNAHFCLLKDALTLSWSSEGAKAALKRTAPDYFLLQVLFKFRTEKGRDPSPLSYLEDAEALRQMRLGVLASLGVATDLIADDFASCFSEMAPVCAVVGGVLSQEAVKALSQRDPPLNNFFFFDGVKGSGVVECLAPNLPS
;
A
#
# COMPACT_ATOMS: atom_id res chain seq x y z
N LYS A 1 -2.91 31.84 -33.37
CA LYS A 1 -2.84 31.66 -31.90
C LYS A 1 -3.52 30.34 -31.57
N THR A 2 -2.76 29.25 -31.52
CA THR A 2 -3.23 27.90 -31.21
C THR A 2 -2.28 27.34 -30.15
N SER A 3 -2.79 27.21 -28.94
CA SER A 3 -2.11 26.69 -27.76
C SER A 3 -1.88 25.18 -27.88
N PRO A 4 -0.68 24.64 -27.59
CA PRO A 4 -0.48 23.21 -27.52
C PRO A 4 -0.62 22.74 -26.08
N VAL A 5 -1.84 22.44 -25.63
CA VAL A 5 -2.05 21.53 -24.48
C VAL A 5 -2.07 20.12 -25.06
N LYS A 6 -0.88 19.61 -25.37
CA LYS A 6 -0.71 18.17 -25.65
C LYS A 6 -0.84 17.46 -24.31
N ASN A 7 -2.00 16.85 -24.11
CA ASN A 7 -2.40 16.07 -22.97
C ASN A 7 -1.26 15.17 -22.47
N LEU A 8 -0.70 15.55 -21.33
CA LEU A 8 0.23 14.76 -20.53
C LEU A 8 -0.58 13.70 -19.76
N MET A 9 -1.21 12.76 -20.46
CA MET A 9 -1.84 11.58 -19.86
C MET A 9 -1.53 10.35 -20.71
N PRO A 10 -0.43 9.64 -20.40
CA PRO A 10 -0.54 8.19 -20.22
C PRO A 10 0.47 7.55 -19.23
N CYS A 11 1.22 8.32 -18.43
CA CYS A 11 2.40 7.76 -17.74
C CYS A 11 2.08 6.76 -16.60
N PHE A 12 0.94 6.87 -15.89
CA PHE A 12 0.63 5.97 -14.77
C PHE A 12 -0.12 4.71 -15.19
N LEU A 13 -0.99 4.78 -16.21
CA LEU A 13 -1.75 3.63 -16.68
C LEU A 13 -0.84 2.51 -17.21
N HIS A 14 0.30 2.88 -17.80
CA HIS A 14 1.24 1.88 -18.30
C HIS A 14 2.07 1.26 -17.18
N ILE A 15 2.50 2.03 -16.17
CA ILE A 15 3.30 1.49 -15.05
C ILE A 15 2.43 0.57 -14.17
N TRP A 16 1.20 0.96 -13.84
CA TRP A 16 0.30 0.14 -13.01
C TRP A 16 -0.27 -1.07 -13.75
N SER A 17 -0.64 -0.95 -15.03
CA SER A 17 -1.14 -2.12 -15.79
C SER A 17 -0.03 -3.11 -16.16
N THR A 18 1.21 -2.64 -16.36
CA THR A 18 2.38 -3.51 -16.58
C THR A 18 2.77 -4.22 -15.29
N PHE A 19 2.72 -3.53 -14.15
CA PHE A 19 2.96 -4.12 -12.84
C PHE A 19 1.90 -5.17 -12.44
N ARG A 20 0.62 -4.98 -12.82
CA ARG A 20 -0.45 -5.99 -12.65
C ARG A 20 -0.22 -7.24 -13.51
N ARG A 21 0.54 -7.15 -14.61
CA ARG A 21 0.82 -8.27 -15.53
C ARG A 21 2.10 -9.02 -15.20
N THR A 22 3.09 -8.38 -14.59
CA THR A 22 4.36 -9.01 -14.26
C THR A 22 4.40 -9.44 -12.79
N SER A 23 4.01 -10.68 -12.56
CA SER A 23 4.66 -11.55 -11.57
C SER A 23 4.56 -11.14 -10.09
N TRP A 24 3.38 -11.33 -9.48
CA TRP A 24 3.29 -11.42 -8.01
C TRP A 24 2.21 -12.40 -7.48
N GLU A 25 1.82 -13.40 -8.26
CA GLU A 25 0.83 -14.42 -7.85
C GLU A 25 1.42 -15.70 -7.21
N GLN A 26 2.71 -15.70 -6.84
CA GLN A 26 3.30 -16.83 -6.11
C GLN A 26 3.54 -16.46 -4.65
N HIS A 27 3.37 -17.45 -3.77
CA HIS A 27 3.70 -17.36 -2.35
C HIS A 27 5.18 -17.00 -2.20
N VAL A 28 5.51 -15.70 -2.07
CA VAL A 28 6.91 -15.25 -2.06
C VAL A 28 7.48 -15.47 -0.66
N ARG A 29 8.19 -16.57 -0.45
CA ARG A 29 9.11 -16.70 0.69
C ARG A 29 10.33 -15.86 0.38
N GLN A 30 10.41 -14.66 0.95
CA GLN A 30 11.62 -13.85 0.83
C GLN A 30 12.53 -14.14 2.02
N THR A 31 13.76 -14.53 1.71
CA THR A 31 14.81 -14.51 2.70
C THR A 31 15.56 -13.19 2.60
N THR A 32 15.67 -12.47 3.72
CA THR A 32 16.31 -11.16 3.82
C THR A 32 17.51 -11.26 4.75
N SER A 33 18.57 -10.50 4.47
CA SER A 33 19.71 -10.40 5.37
C SER A 33 19.73 -9.01 6.01
N LYS A 34 19.63 -8.95 7.33
CA LYS A 34 19.74 -7.69 8.09
C LYS A 34 21.13 -7.57 8.70
N ARG A 35 21.73 -6.38 8.57
CA ARG A 35 22.96 -6.04 9.28
C ARG A 35 22.60 -5.78 10.75
N VAL A 36 23.07 -6.65 11.66
CA VAL A 36 22.89 -6.47 13.10
C VAL A 36 24.13 -5.78 13.65
N LYS A 37 23.89 -4.79 14.51
CA LYS A 37 24.95 -4.11 15.23
C LYS A 37 25.14 -4.76 16.61
N ASN A 38 26.21 -5.53 16.83
CA ASN A 38 26.61 -6.00 18.16
C ASN A 38 27.66 -5.10 18.80
N SER A 39 27.49 -4.76 20.09
CA SER A 39 28.55 -4.22 20.93
C SER A 39 29.06 -5.36 21.83
N SER A 40 30.31 -5.79 21.63
CA SER A 40 30.96 -6.70 22.57
C SER A 40 31.51 -5.86 23.72
N GLY A 41 30.83 -5.88 24.86
CA GLY A 41 31.35 -5.33 26.10
C GLY A 41 32.53 -6.17 26.60
N PHE A 42 33.74 -5.71 26.31
CA PHE A 42 34.93 -6.09 27.07
C PHE A 42 35.72 -4.81 27.38
N CYS A 43 35.70 -4.40 28.65
CA CYS A 43 36.38 -3.21 29.12
C CYS A 43 37.85 -3.53 29.40
N SER A 44 38.76 -3.00 28.58
CA SER A 44 40.10 -2.59 29.04
C SER A 44 40.65 -1.47 28.14
N MET A 45 41.35 -0.53 28.76
CA MET A 45 41.82 0.73 28.18
C MET A 45 42.75 0.56 26.96
N PHE A 46 42.29 0.92 25.75
CA PHE A 46 42.93 1.81 24.75
C PHE A 46 42.18 1.74 23.40
N SER A 47 41.97 2.91 22.77
CA SER A 47 41.86 3.13 21.31
C SER A 47 40.80 2.35 20.49
N GLY A 48 39.76 3.08 20.05
CA GLY A 48 38.99 2.79 18.82
C GLY A 48 38.09 1.56 18.89
N SER A 49 36.82 1.74 19.23
CA SER A 49 35.82 0.66 19.17
C SER A 49 35.60 0.23 17.72
N ALA A 50 36.30 -0.82 17.28
CA ALA A 50 36.08 -1.45 15.98
C ALA A 50 34.70 -2.13 15.99
N PHE A 51 33.73 -1.47 15.34
CA PHE A 51 32.37 -1.97 15.22
C PHE A 51 32.31 -3.08 14.16
N THR A 52 32.20 -4.35 14.57
CA THR A 52 31.99 -5.46 13.62
C THR A 52 30.49 -5.69 13.42
N SER A 53 30.04 -5.55 12.17
CA SER A 53 28.64 -5.84 11.83
C SER A 53 28.51 -7.25 11.29
N THR A 54 27.70 -8.09 11.92
CA THR A 54 27.36 -9.42 11.40
C THR A 54 26.05 -9.35 10.62
N MET A 55 25.97 -10.11 9.53
CA MET A 55 24.76 -10.21 8.73
C MET A 55 23.93 -11.41 9.20
N VAL A 56 22.66 -11.19 9.55
CA VAL A 56 21.74 -12.24 10.00
C VAL A 56 20.64 -12.45 8.97
N LYS A 57 20.49 -13.70 8.54
CA LYS A 57 19.45 -14.15 7.61
C LYS A 57 18.12 -14.29 8.36
N LYS A 58 17.06 -13.64 7.86
CA LYS A 58 15.68 -13.68 8.38
C LYS A 58 14.71 -14.02 7.26
N ASN A 59 13.74 -14.88 7.53
CA ASN A 59 12.69 -15.21 6.57
C ASN A 59 11.44 -14.36 6.84
N ALA A 60 10.77 -13.92 5.78
CA ALA A 60 9.48 -13.25 5.83
C ALA A 60 8.47 -14.00 4.95
N HIS A 61 7.22 -14.05 5.41
CA HIS A 61 6.09 -14.66 4.71
C HIS A 61 5.09 -13.56 4.33
N PHE A 62 4.66 -13.59 3.08
CA PHE A 62 3.67 -12.68 2.52
C PHE A 62 2.45 -13.47 2.08
N CYS A 63 1.26 -12.93 2.33
CA CYS A 63 0.00 -13.46 1.82
C CYS A 63 -0.20 -13.08 0.36
N LEU A 64 -1.15 -13.73 -0.31
CA LEU A 64 -1.53 -13.33 -1.67
C LEU A 64 -2.36 -12.05 -1.62
N LEU A 65 -2.26 -11.23 -2.67
CA LEU A 65 -3.04 -10.00 -2.77
C LEU A 65 -4.54 -10.27 -2.68
N LYS A 66 -5.03 -11.35 -3.29
CA LYS A 66 -6.44 -11.76 -3.20
C LYS A 66 -6.87 -11.96 -1.75
N ASP A 67 -6.04 -12.61 -0.93
CA ASP A 67 -6.37 -12.92 0.47
C ASP A 67 -6.42 -11.64 1.31
N ALA A 68 -5.53 -10.69 1.04
CA ALA A 68 -5.53 -9.39 1.71
C ALA A 68 -6.70 -8.48 1.28
N LEU A 69 -7.22 -8.65 0.07
CA LEU A 69 -8.39 -7.91 -0.44
C LEU A 69 -9.73 -8.54 -0.01
N THR A 70 -9.77 -9.84 0.31
CA THR A 70 -11.00 -10.55 0.73
C THR A 70 -11.09 -10.76 2.24
N LEU A 71 -10.51 -9.85 3.03
CA LEU A 71 -10.55 -9.93 4.48
C LEU A 71 -11.99 -9.80 5.02
N SER A 72 -12.37 -10.73 5.88
CA SER A 72 -13.61 -10.65 6.66
C SER A 72 -13.37 -9.90 7.96
N TRP A 73 -14.16 -8.85 8.20
CA TRP A 73 -14.07 -8.01 9.40
C TRP A 73 -15.08 -8.37 10.49
N SER A 74 -15.81 -9.48 10.32
CA SER A 74 -16.90 -9.89 11.23
C SER A 74 -16.42 -10.61 12.50
N SER A 75 -15.23 -11.24 12.47
CA SER A 75 -14.69 -11.97 13.61
C SER A 75 -14.15 -11.03 14.70
N GLU A 76 -14.14 -11.49 15.96
CA GLU A 76 -13.73 -10.64 17.09
C GLU A 76 -12.27 -10.18 16.99
N GLY A 77 -11.38 -11.04 16.48
CA GLY A 77 -9.99 -10.68 16.19
C GLY A 77 -9.87 -9.67 15.04
N ALA A 78 -10.72 -9.77 14.01
CA ALA A 78 -10.72 -8.82 12.91
C ALA A 78 -11.28 -7.45 13.31
N LYS A 79 -12.24 -7.38 14.23
CA LYS A 79 -12.72 -6.10 14.81
C LYS A 79 -11.63 -5.37 15.60
N ALA A 80 -10.75 -6.10 16.29
CA ALA A 80 -9.59 -5.50 16.96
C ALA A 80 -8.57 -4.95 15.95
N ALA A 81 -8.34 -5.69 14.86
CA ALA A 81 -7.49 -5.22 13.76
C ALA A 81 -8.10 -4.01 13.04
N LEU A 82 -9.42 -4.00 12.82
CA LEU A 82 -10.17 -2.92 12.16
C LEU A 82 -9.91 -1.56 12.80
N LYS A 83 -9.85 -1.48 14.13
CA LYS A 83 -9.56 -0.24 14.86
C LYS A 83 -8.17 0.34 14.59
N ARG A 84 -7.25 -0.49 14.08
CA ARG A 84 -5.86 -0.13 13.80
C ARG A 84 -5.60 0.04 12.30
N THR A 85 -6.47 -0.51 11.46
CA THR A 85 -6.38 -0.44 10.00
C THR A 85 -6.65 0.97 9.50
N ALA A 86 -5.75 1.51 8.69
CA ALA A 86 -5.95 2.77 7.98
C ALA A 86 -7.26 2.78 7.14
N PRO A 87 -8.08 3.85 7.21
CA PRO A 87 -9.27 4.03 6.38
C PRO A 87 -8.99 3.91 4.87
N ASP A 88 -7.77 4.24 4.45
CA ASP A 88 -7.26 4.14 3.08
C ASP A 88 -7.40 2.74 2.47
N TYR A 89 -7.38 1.68 3.28
CA TYR A 89 -7.67 0.33 2.81
C TYR A 89 -9.09 0.21 2.26
N PHE A 90 -10.08 0.77 2.96
CA PHE A 90 -11.46 0.72 2.54
C PHE A 90 -11.70 1.65 1.35
N LEU A 91 -11.00 2.79 1.29
CA LEU A 91 -11.01 3.67 0.13
C LEU A 91 -10.50 2.92 -1.12
N LEU A 92 -9.41 2.16 -1.00
CA LEU A 92 -8.89 1.31 -2.07
C LEU A 92 -9.95 0.31 -2.57
N GLN A 93 -10.71 -0.31 -1.67
CA GLN A 93 -11.78 -1.25 -2.03
C GLN A 93 -12.90 -0.57 -2.84
N VAL A 94 -13.31 0.63 -2.44
CA VAL A 94 -14.31 1.43 -3.17
C VAL A 94 -13.81 1.80 -4.57
N LEU A 95 -12.57 2.24 -4.69
CA LEU A 95 -11.95 2.58 -5.98
C LEU A 95 -11.79 1.36 -6.89
N PHE A 96 -11.45 0.18 -6.34
CA PHE A 96 -11.43 -1.05 -7.11
C PHE A 96 -12.80 -1.48 -7.60
N LYS A 97 -13.85 -1.32 -6.79
CA LYS A 97 -15.23 -1.55 -7.22
C LYS A 97 -15.61 -0.59 -8.35
N PHE A 98 -15.33 0.70 -8.20
CA PHE A 98 -15.57 1.70 -9.25
C PHE A 98 -14.90 1.31 -10.56
N ARG A 99 -13.60 0.97 -10.52
CA ARG A 99 -12.85 0.55 -11.70
C ARG A 99 -13.42 -0.71 -12.34
N THR A 100 -13.93 -1.64 -11.54
CA THR A 100 -14.54 -2.89 -12.03
C THR A 100 -15.86 -2.62 -12.73
N GLU A 101 -16.71 -1.73 -12.18
CA GLU A 101 -18.03 -1.42 -12.76
C GLU A 101 -17.97 -0.45 -13.94
N LYS A 102 -17.07 0.53 -13.89
CA LYS A 102 -16.97 1.59 -14.91
C LYS A 102 -15.89 1.34 -15.97
N GLY A 103 -14.96 0.41 -15.72
CA GLY A 103 -13.83 0.14 -16.62
C GLY A 103 -12.80 1.27 -16.69
N ARG A 104 -12.90 2.28 -15.82
CA ARG A 104 -12.02 3.46 -15.74
C ARG A 104 -11.91 3.93 -14.29
N ASP A 105 -10.97 4.84 -14.03
CA ASP A 105 -10.88 5.54 -12.75
C ASP A 105 -11.81 6.77 -12.72
N PRO A 106 -12.10 7.33 -11.51
CA PRO A 106 -12.83 8.58 -11.38
C PRO A 106 -12.11 9.71 -12.14
N SER A 107 -12.86 10.54 -12.86
CA SER A 107 -12.29 11.61 -13.68
C SER A 107 -12.82 12.98 -13.27
N PRO A 108 -11.99 14.05 -13.24
CA PRO A 108 -12.46 15.40 -12.93
C PRO A 108 -13.49 15.91 -13.96
N LEU A 109 -13.46 15.36 -15.19
CA LEU A 109 -14.39 15.73 -16.26
C LEU A 109 -15.82 15.25 -15.98
N SER A 110 -15.97 14.15 -15.25
CA SER A 110 -17.25 13.55 -14.84
C SER A 110 -17.44 13.63 -13.32
N TYR A 111 -16.91 14.68 -12.69
CA TYR A 111 -16.82 14.77 -11.22
C TYR A 111 -18.15 14.53 -10.51
N LEU A 112 -19.24 15.19 -10.93
CA LEU A 112 -20.54 15.07 -10.27
C LEU A 112 -21.09 13.64 -10.32
N GLU A 113 -21.06 13.00 -11.49
CA GLU A 113 -21.56 11.64 -11.70
C GLU A 113 -20.71 10.61 -10.95
N ASP A 114 -19.39 10.75 -11.05
CA ASP A 114 -18.44 9.82 -10.43
C ASP A 114 -18.42 9.97 -8.91
N ALA A 115 -18.53 11.18 -8.37
CA ALA A 115 -18.60 11.42 -6.94
C ALA A 115 -19.86 10.77 -6.35
N GLU A 116 -21.01 10.89 -7.03
CA GLU A 116 -22.23 10.24 -6.58
C GLU A 116 -22.12 8.70 -6.66
N ALA A 117 -21.57 8.18 -7.76
CA ALA A 117 -21.33 6.75 -7.89
C ALA A 117 -20.40 6.21 -6.79
N LEU A 118 -19.33 6.94 -6.45
CA LEU A 118 -18.41 6.58 -5.37
C LEU A 118 -19.11 6.57 -4.00
N ARG A 119 -19.99 7.54 -3.72
CA ARG A 119 -20.78 7.57 -2.47
C ARG A 119 -21.68 6.34 -2.34
N GLN A 120 -22.39 5.98 -3.41
CA GLN A 120 -23.25 4.79 -3.42
C GLN A 120 -22.42 3.50 -3.28
N MET A 121 -21.31 3.39 -4.01
CA MET A 121 -20.41 2.24 -3.91
C MET A 121 -19.77 2.11 -2.53
N ARG A 122 -19.41 3.22 -1.87
CA ARG A 122 -18.90 3.23 -0.50
C ARG A 122 -19.86 2.51 0.44
N LEU A 123 -21.14 2.89 0.43
CA LEU A 123 -22.15 2.29 1.29
C LEU A 123 -22.25 0.78 1.04
N GLY A 124 -22.32 0.36 -0.22
CA GLY A 124 -22.41 -1.06 -0.59
C GLY A 124 -21.16 -1.87 -0.20
N VAL A 125 -19.96 -1.32 -0.40
CA VAL A 125 -18.69 -1.98 -0.06
C VAL A 125 -18.56 -2.13 1.45
N LEU A 126 -18.75 -1.05 2.22
CA LEU A 126 -18.62 -1.09 3.68
C LEU A 126 -19.66 -2.02 4.30
N ALA A 127 -20.90 -2.01 3.81
CA ALA A 127 -21.93 -2.95 4.23
C ALA A 127 -21.54 -4.41 3.95
N SER A 128 -20.99 -4.71 2.77
CA SER A 128 -20.54 -6.07 2.42
C SER A 128 -19.37 -6.57 3.27
N LEU A 129 -18.53 -5.65 3.75
CA LEU A 129 -17.41 -5.95 4.65
C LEU A 129 -17.84 -6.00 6.13
N GLY A 130 -19.08 -5.64 6.45
CA GLY A 130 -19.60 -5.62 7.82
C GLY A 130 -18.98 -4.52 8.69
N VAL A 131 -18.54 -3.41 8.09
CA VAL A 131 -17.91 -2.28 8.79
C VAL A 131 -18.82 -1.05 8.73
N ALA A 132 -18.60 -0.11 9.66
CA ALA A 132 -19.41 1.10 9.76
C ALA A 132 -19.22 2.03 8.54
N THR A 133 -20.30 2.66 8.08
CA THR A 133 -20.30 3.48 6.85
C THR A 133 -19.60 4.83 7.00
N ASP A 134 -19.39 5.27 8.24
CA ASP A 134 -18.70 6.50 8.64
C ASP A 134 -17.17 6.36 8.69
N LEU A 135 -16.64 5.15 8.44
CA LEU A 135 -15.20 4.88 8.45
C LEU A 135 -14.43 5.66 7.36
N ILE A 136 -15.10 6.01 6.26
CA ILE A 136 -14.58 6.88 5.21
C ILE A 136 -15.53 8.07 5.05
N ALA A 137 -14.97 9.29 5.04
CA ALA A 137 -15.72 10.51 4.78
C ALA A 137 -16.38 10.51 3.37
N ASP A 138 -17.43 11.30 3.21
CA ASP A 138 -18.14 11.49 1.92
C ASP A 138 -17.41 12.39 0.90
N ASP A 139 -16.20 12.82 1.26
CA ASP A 139 -15.33 13.61 0.41
C ASP A 139 -14.31 12.73 -0.30
N PHE A 140 -14.46 12.64 -1.63
CA PHE A 140 -13.60 11.89 -2.51
C PHE A 140 -12.75 12.80 -3.42
N ALA A 141 -12.68 14.11 -3.16
CA ALA A 141 -12.00 15.06 -4.05
C ALA A 141 -10.55 14.68 -4.37
N SER A 142 -9.85 14.06 -3.40
CA SER A 142 -8.48 13.57 -3.56
C SER A 142 -8.34 12.36 -4.51
N CYS A 143 -9.44 11.70 -4.88
CA CYS A 143 -9.44 10.49 -5.70
C CYS A 143 -9.60 10.74 -7.20
N PHE A 144 -9.79 11.99 -7.64
CA PHE A 144 -10.12 12.32 -9.03
C PHE A 144 -8.92 12.62 -9.92
N SER A 145 -7.71 12.72 -9.37
CA SER A 145 -6.54 13.07 -10.16
C SER A 145 -5.26 12.42 -9.67
N GLU A 146 -4.37 12.15 -10.61
CA GLU A 146 -3.00 11.77 -10.32
C GLU A 146 -2.18 13.03 -10.05
N MET A 147 -1.83 13.26 -8.78
CA MET A 147 -1.01 14.41 -8.39
C MET A 147 0.47 14.05 -8.50
N ALA A 148 1.23 14.80 -9.32
CA ALA A 148 2.66 14.55 -9.52
C ALA A 148 3.48 14.41 -8.21
N PRO A 149 3.24 15.22 -7.15
CA PRO A 149 3.94 15.04 -5.87
C PRO A 149 3.62 13.70 -5.19
N VAL A 150 2.37 13.24 -5.25
CA VAL A 150 1.94 11.94 -4.68
C VAL A 150 2.60 10.80 -5.44
N CYS A 151 2.60 10.88 -6.77
CA CYS A 151 3.28 9.93 -7.64
C CYS A 151 4.78 9.80 -7.34
N ALA A 152 5.46 10.92 -7.07
CA ALA A 152 6.88 10.92 -6.72
C ALA A 152 7.14 10.22 -5.39
N VAL A 153 6.31 10.47 -4.36
CA VAL A 153 6.44 9.82 -3.05
C VAL A 153 6.18 8.32 -3.15
N VAL A 154 5.03 7.93 -3.70
CA VAL A 154 4.64 6.51 -3.81
C VAL A 154 5.60 5.75 -4.73
N GLY A 155 6.01 6.34 -5.84
CA GLY A 155 6.99 5.75 -6.76
C GLY A 155 8.36 5.56 -6.12
N GLY A 156 8.81 6.50 -5.28
CA GLY A 156 10.05 6.39 -4.52
C GLY A 156 10.03 5.23 -3.54
N VAL A 157 8.96 5.12 -2.74
CA VAL A 157 8.78 4.02 -1.78
C VAL A 157 8.71 2.68 -2.51
N LEU A 158 7.88 2.56 -3.55
CA LEU A 158 7.73 1.34 -4.32
C LEU A 158 9.06 0.87 -4.95
N SER A 159 9.82 1.80 -5.52
CA SER A 159 11.13 1.51 -6.11
C SER A 159 12.12 1.01 -5.06
N GLN A 160 12.10 1.59 -3.87
CA GLN A 160 12.96 1.16 -2.77
C GLN A 160 12.60 -0.26 -2.30
N GLU A 161 11.31 -0.61 -2.21
CA GLU A 161 10.86 -1.95 -1.86
C GLU A 161 11.22 -2.99 -2.92
N ALA A 162 11.13 -2.64 -4.20
CA ALA A 162 11.61 -3.50 -5.28
C ALA A 162 13.12 -3.78 -5.14
N VAL A 163 13.93 -2.77 -4.83
CA VAL A 163 15.38 -2.95 -4.60
C VAL A 163 15.65 -3.84 -3.38
N LYS A 164 14.92 -3.68 -2.27
CA LYS A 164 15.06 -4.56 -1.08
C LYS A 164 14.72 -6.01 -1.41
N ALA A 165 13.61 -6.24 -2.11
CA ALA A 165 13.16 -7.56 -2.52
C ALA A 165 14.18 -8.25 -3.45
N LEU A 166 14.69 -7.54 -4.46
CA LEU A 166 15.65 -8.07 -5.43
C LEU A 166 17.03 -8.29 -4.83
N SER A 167 17.50 -7.38 -3.99
CA SER A 167 18.83 -7.48 -3.36
C SER A 167 18.88 -8.42 -2.15
N GLN A 168 17.71 -8.81 -1.63
CA GLN A 168 17.58 -9.58 -0.38
C GLN A 168 18.28 -8.91 0.81
N ARG A 169 18.42 -7.59 0.77
CA ARG A 169 18.98 -6.76 1.84
C ARG A 169 17.88 -5.94 2.47
N ASP A 170 17.90 -5.92 3.80
CA ASP A 170 16.90 -5.24 4.63
C ASP A 170 15.50 -5.86 4.52
N PRO A 171 14.63 -5.69 5.53
CA PRO A 171 13.27 -6.23 5.47
C PRO A 171 12.41 -5.41 4.50
N PRO A 172 11.63 -6.05 3.60
CA PRO A 172 10.57 -5.38 2.88
C PRO A 172 9.43 -5.00 3.81
N LEU A 173 8.65 -4.01 3.40
CA LEU A 173 7.35 -3.67 3.97
C LEU A 173 6.39 -4.86 3.78
N ASN A 174 5.60 -5.15 4.81
CA ASN A 174 4.61 -6.22 4.80
C ASN A 174 3.26 -5.65 5.23
N ASN A 175 2.26 -5.54 4.36
CA ASN A 175 2.24 -5.76 2.90
C ASN A 175 1.62 -4.59 2.12
N PHE A 176 0.98 -3.64 2.81
CA PHE A 176 0.45 -2.43 2.21
C PHE A 176 1.18 -1.19 2.72
N PHE A 177 1.31 -0.22 1.83
CA PHE A 177 1.72 1.14 2.14
C PHE A 177 0.64 2.09 1.63
N PHE A 178 0.08 2.88 2.53
CA PHE A 178 -0.91 3.90 2.23
C PHE A 178 -0.29 5.28 2.45
N PHE A 179 -0.59 6.22 1.56
CA PHE A 179 -0.07 7.58 1.64
C PHE A 179 -1.19 8.59 1.50
N ASP A 180 -1.35 9.42 2.52
CA ASP A 180 -2.29 10.55 2.55
C ASP A 180 -1.52 11.82 2.19
N GLY A 181 -1.75 12.32 0.96
CA GLY A 181 -1.10 13.54 0.46
C GLY A 181 -1.58 14.83 1.13
N VAL A 182 -2.73 14.83 1.80
CA VAL A 182 -3.26 16.00 2.52
C VAL A 182 -2.60 16.12 3.88
N LYS A 183 -2.46 14.99 4.60
CA LYS A 183 -1.77 14.95 5.90
C LYS A 183 -0.25 14.82 5.77
N GLY A 184 0.25 14.43 4.60
CA GLY A 184 1.66 14.12 4.37
C GLY A 184 2.14 12.87 5.13
N SER A 185 1.24 11.95 5.46
CA SER A 185 1.54 10.77 6.27
C SER A 185 1.53 9.49 5.43
N GLY A 186 2.53 8.63 5.64
CA GLY A 186 2.58 7.28 5.11
C GLY A 186 2.39 6.24 6.22
N VAL A 187 1.49 5.29 6.02
CA VAL A 187 1.20 4.21 6.97
C VAL A 187 1.50 2.86 6.31
N VAL A 188 2.16 1.98 7.04
CA VAL A 188 2.41 0.60 6.61
C VAL A 188 1.45 -0.30 7.36
N GLU A 189 0.65 -1.06 6.61
CA GLU A 189 -0.34 -1.99 7.15
C GLU A 189 0.01 -3.43 6.79
N CYS A 190 -0.09 -4.31 7.78
CA CYS A 190 0.06 -5.75 7.60
C CYS A 190 -1.32 -6.40 7.58
N LEU A 191 -1.86 -6.56 6.38
CA LEU A 191 -3.18 -7.13 6.13
C LEU A 191 -3.05 -8.63 5.82
N ALA A 192 -3.93 -9.43 6.41
CA ALA A 192 -3.88 -10.90 6.39
C ALA A 192 -2.57 -11.50 6.92
N PRO A 193 -2.11 -11.15 8.15
CA PRO A 193 -0.96 -11.80 8.75
C PRO A 193 -1.32 -13.24 9.13
N ASN A 194 -1.03 -14.20 8.26
CA ASN A 194 -1.20 -15.66 8.47
C ASN A 194 -2.27 -16.00 9.51
N LEU A 195 -3.55 -15.76 9.18
CA LEU A 195 -4.63 -16.35 9.95
C LEU A 195 -4.41 -17.88 9.90
N PRO A 196 -4.26 -18.58 11.03
CA PRO A 196 -4.31 -20.03 11.01
C PRO A 196 -5.67 -20.40 10.43
N SER A 197 -5.64 -21.13 9.31
CA SER A 197 -6.82 -21.77 8.72
C SER A 197 -7.54 -22.64 9.73
#